data_AF-A0A2S5RFV3-F1
#
_entry.id   AF-A0A2S5RFV3-F1
#
_cell.length_a   1.000
_cell.length_b   1.000
_cell.length_c   1.000
_cell.angle_alpha   90.00
_cell.angle_beta   90.00
_cell.angle_gamma   90.00
#
_symmetry.space_group_name_H-M   'P 1'
#
loop_
_entity.id
_entity.type
_entity.pdbx_description
1 polymer ?
#
loop_
_entity_poly.entity_id
_entity_poly.type
_entity_poly.pdbx_seq_one_letter_code
_entity_poly.pdbx_strand_id
1 'polypeptide(L)'
;MLFFLIIIISIMIAIFLVGIVVFLFTNNKNRVTNSQEQLTKNIESVRHQRTIWMRKTKRTVVIGNYEYREEFAQFPYLTDFNKTKKFLIDKKVSFNTIETFIEDMSKIQDQFFSEFRIQQKRLLTNFDKTNIADNSANRAFLMTYYTKSLDNYYLIIKNGFVKLILLRKIAYILGTANFNEKPIIEKLLEQLKQNTTELINDLLIRAKEKRKNVSGQTFNKNNFYHQNGWHEQKAHNKQQNNESHWNDFDDEKWAYETLELNTKATFEEVKQQYRKLAKQYHPDINKNEEAKDKMVEINHAYEYIKKIKS
;
A
#
# COMPACT_ATOMS: atom_id res chain seq x y z
N MET A 1 34.82 60.43 -25.43
CA MET A 1 35.00 59.00 -25.75
C MET A 1 34.78 58.09 -24.55
N LEU A 2 35.37 58.37 -23.38
CA LEU A 2 35.22 57.57 -22.15
C LEU A 2 33.77 57.44 -21.66
N PHE A 3 32.98 58.52 -21.72
CA PHE A 3 31.56 58.53 -21.29
C PHE A 3 30.68 57.57 -22.09
N PHE A 4 30.87 57.49 -23.41
CA PHE A 4 30.12 56.57 -24.27
C PHE A 4 30.45 55.10 -23.96
N LEU A 5 31.71 54.80 -23.63
CA LEU A 5 32.14 53.45 -23.26
C LEU A 5 31.47 52.98 -21.95
N ILE A 6 31.37 53.85 -20.95
CA ILE A 6 30.74 53.55 -19.65
C ILE A 6 29.24 53.26 -19.83
N ILE A 7 28.55 54.02 -20.69
CA ILE A 7 27.12 53.81 -20.98
C ILE A 7 26.91 52.45 -21.66
N ILE A 8 27.75 52.10 -22.64
CA ILE A 8 27.65 50.80 -23.34
C ILE A 8 27.89 49.63 -22.38
N ILE A 9 28.90 49.73 -21.51
CA ILE A 9 29.20 48.69 -20.51
C ILE A 9 28.05 48.55 -19.51
N SER A 10 27.46 49.65 -19.06
CA SER A 10 26.29 49.63 -18.15
C SER A 10 25.08 48.94 -18.79
N ILE A 11 24.79 49.23 -20.06
CA ILE A 11 23.70 48.60 -20.81
C ILE A 11 23.97 47.09 -20.99
N MET A 12 25.21 46.70 -21.30
CA MET A 12 25.58 45.29 -21.44
C MET A 12 25.42 44.51 -20.12
N ILE A 13 25.84 45.09 -19.00
CA ILE A 13 25.69 44.48 -17.67
C ILE A 13 24.20 44.35 -17.31
N ALA A 14 23.38 45.38 -17.60
CA ALA A 14 21.95 45.33 -17.35
C ALA A 14 21.25 44.22 -18.16
N ILE A 15 21.58 44.06 -19.45
CA ILE A 15 21.04 43.00 -20.29
C ILE A 15 21.46 41.61 -19.78
N PHE A 16 22.72 41.47 -19.34
CA PHE A 16 23.23 40.22 -18.78
C PHE A 16 22.55 39.84 -17.46
N LEU A 17 22.32 40.81 -16.57
CA LEU A 17 21.61 40.60 -15.31
C LEU A 17 20.14 40.22 -15.55
N VAL A 18 19.47 40.86 -16.51
CA VAL A 18 18.10 40.48 -16.92
C VAL A 18 18.09 39.06 -17.50
N GLY A 19 19.06 38.70 -18.33
CA GLY A 19 19.22 37.34 -18.86
C GLY A 19 19.42 36.28 -17.77
N ILE A 20 20.25 36.56 -16.75
CA ILE A 20 20.44 35.68 -15.60
C ILE A 20 19.14 35.53 -14.80
N VAL A 21 18.44 36.62 -14.51
CA VAL A 21 17.19 36.58 -13.75
C VAL A 21 16.11 35.81 -14.51
N VAL A 22 15.95 36.05 -15.81
CA VAL A 22 15.00 35.32 -16.66
C VAL A 22 15.39 33.84 -16.76
N PHE A 23 16.67 33.51 -16.90
CA PHE A 23 17.17 32.12 -16.92
C PHE A 23 16.92 31.40 -15.59
N LEU A 24 17.23 32.05 -14.46
CA LEU A 24 16.98 31.49 -13.13
C LEU A 24 15.47 31.29 -12.89
N PHE A 25 14.65 32.25 -13.30
CA PHE A 25 13.19 32.17 -13.13
C PHE A 25 12.55 31.10 -14.01
N THR A 26 12.96 31.01 -15.29
CA THR A 26 12.48 29.97 -16.22
C THR A 26 12.99 28.58 -15.86
N ASN A 27 14.27 28.43 -15.50
CA ASN A 27 14.84 27.15 -15.07
C ASN A 27 14.21 26.66 -13.75
N ASN A 28 13.94 27.56 -12.80
CA ASN A 28 13.27 27.19 -11.56
C ASN A 28 11.81 26.76 -11.82
N LYS A 29 11.07 27.49 -12.68
CA LYS A 29 9.71 27.12 -13.07
C LYS A 29 9.67 25.75 -13.80
N ASN A 30 10.62 25.49 -14.69
CA ASN A 30 10.74 24.20 -15.41
C ASN A 30 11.12 23.02 -14.49
N ARG A 31 11.92 23.25 -13.43
CA ARG A 31 12.22 22.22 -12.42
C ARG A 31 11.01 21.90 -11.55
N VAL A 32 10.24 22.92 -11.15
CA VAL A 32 9.02 22.74 -10.36
C VAL A 32 7.95 22.00 -11.15
N THR A 33 7.73 22.34 -12.42
CA THR A 33 6.76 21.63 -13.30
C THR A 33 7.18 20.18 -13.54
N ASN A 34 8.46 19.92 -13.80
CA ASN A 34 8.98 18.56 -13.95
C ASN A 34 8.82 17.73 -12.66
N SER A 35 9.07 18.32 -11.49
CA SER A 35 8.89 17.61 -10.21
C SER A 35 7.42 17.26 -9.90
N GLN A 36 6.47 18.13 -10.26
CA GLN A 36 5.04 17.87 -10.06
C GLN A 36 4.49 16.83 -11.06
N GLU A 37 4.99 16.86 -12.29
CA GLU A 37 4.68 15.84 -13.30
C GLU A 37 5.22 14.47 -12.90
N GLN A 38 6.46 14.40 -12.39
CA GLN A 38 7.06 13.15 -11.90
C GLN A 38 6.32 12.59 -10.68
N LEU A 39 5.93 13.46 -9.74
CA LEU A 39 5.11 13.05 -8.58
C LEU A 39 3.76 12.47 -9.05
N THR A 40 3.12 13.09 -10.04
CA THR A 40 1.87 12.61 -10.64
C THR A 40 2.07 11.23 -11.27
N LYS A 41 3.11 11.04 -12.08
CA LYS A 41 3.47 9.74 -12.68
C LYS A 41 3.72 8.66 -11.61
N ASN A 42 4.41 9.01 -10.53
CA ASN A 42 4.65 8.11 -9.42
C ASN A 42 3.34 7.75 -8.70
N ILE A 43 2.45 8.71 -8.46
CA ILE A 43 1.11 8.48 -7.88
C ILE A 43 0.26 7.56 -8.78
N GLU A 44 0.34 7.71 -10.10
CA GLU A 44 -0.35 6.84 -11.04
C GLU A 44 0.24 5.43 -11.04
N SER A 45 1.57 5.31 -11.04
CA SER A 45 2.26 4.02 -11.06
C SER A 45 1.95 3.17 -9.82
N VAL A 46 1.70 3.80 -8.66
CA VAL A 46 1.37 3.07 -7.44
C VAL A 46 -0.09 2.60 -7.40
N ARG A 47 -0.99 3.10 -8.27
CA ARG A 47 -2.41 2.66 -8.28
C ARG A 47 -2.52 1.16 -8.50
N HIS A 48 -1.75 0.60 -9.43
CA HIS A 48 -1.73 -0.85 -9.67
C HIS A 48 -1.27 -1.63 -8.42
N GLN A 49 -0.26 -1.11 -7.73
CA GLN A 49 0.27 -1.72 -6.50
C GLN A 49 -0.77 -1.72 -5.37
N ARG A 50 -1.65 -0.70 -5.28
CA ARG A 50 -2.76 -0.68 -4.31
C ARG A 50 -3.70 -1.85 -4.50
N THR A 51 -4.10 -2.12 -5.73
CA THR A 51 -5.01 -3.22 -6.07
C THR A 51 -4.37 -4.56 -5.74
N ILE A 52 -3.11 -4.77 -6.14
CA ILE A 52 -2.37 -5.99 -5.82
C ILE A 52 -2.27 -6.19 -4.31
N TRP A 53 -1.91 -5.13 -3.58
CA TRP A 53 -1.76 -5.19 -2.13
C TRP A 53 -3.10 -5.52 -1.45
N MET A 54 -4.19 -4.84 -1.81
CA MET A 54 -5.52 -5.11 -1.26
C MET A 54 -5.98 -6.56 -1.52
N ARG A 55 -5.64 -7.13 -2.67
CA ARG A 55 -5.96 -8.53 -3.00
C ARG A 55 -5.20 -9.52 -2.12
N LYS A 56 -3.94 -9.23 -1.77
CA LYS A 56 -3.08 -10.09 -0.94
C LYS A 56 -3.33 -9.93 0.56
N THR A 57 -3.84 -8.78 0.99
CA THR A 57 -4.07 -8.49 2.40
C THR A 57 -5.34 -9.18 2.88
N LYS A 58 -5.29 -9.92 3.99
CA LYS A 58 -6.51 -10.45 4.64
C LYS A 58 -7.38 -9.30 5.15
N ARG A 59 -8.53 -9.08 4.51
CA ARG A 59 -9.44 -7.94 4.76
C ARG A 59 -10.46 -8.18 5.87
N THR A 60 -10.56 -9.41 6.38
CA THR A 60 -11.50 -9.74 7.46
C THR A 60 -10.76 -9.82 8.79
N VAL A 61 -11.19 -9.01 9.76
CA VAL A 61 -10.58 -8.93 11.09
C VAL A 61 -11.53 -9.48 12.14
N VAL A 62 -11.01 -10.32 13.03
CA VAL A 62 -11.78 -10.80 14.19
C VAL A 62 -11.82 -9.70 15.24
N ILE A 63 -13.03 -9.36 15.69
CA ILE A 63 -13.23 -8.46 16.80
C ILE A 63 -13.26 -9.31 18.08
N GLY A 64 -12.11 -9.35 18.77
CA GLY A 64 -11.91 -10.17 19.97
C GLY A 64 -12.93 -9.88 21.08
N ASN A 65 -13.17 -10.87 21.96
CA ASN A 65 -14.19 -10.90 23.02
C ASN A 65 -15.65 -10.93 22.56
N TYR A 66 -15.93 -10.61 21.29
CA TYR A 66 -17.29 -10.55 20.75
C TYR A 66 -17.54 -11.55 19.61
N GLU A 67 -16.48 -12.26 19.18
CA GLU A 67 -16.53 -13.41 18.26
C GLU A 67 -17.16 -13.15 16.88
N TYR A 68 -17.34 -11.89 16.49
CA TYR A 68 -17.72 -11.51 15.13
C TYR A 68 -16.52 -11.06 14.31
N ARG A 69 -16.74 -10.97 12.99
CA ARG A 69 -15.73 -10.54 12.02
C ARG A 69 -16.19 -9.25 11.35
N GLU A 70 -15.28 -8.28 11.28
CA GLU A 70 -15.48 -7.02 10.56
C GLU A 70 -14.70 -7.03 9.24
N GLU A 71 -15.27 -6.37 8.23
CA GLU A 71 -14.71 -6.31 6.89
C GLU A 71 -14.02 -4.96 6.62
N PHE A 72 -12.74 -5.02 6.30
CA PHE A 72 -11.87 -3.90 5.93
C PHE A 72 -11.57 -3.93 4.42
N ALA A 73 -12.63 -3.89 3.62
CA ALA A 73 -12.55 -4.10 2.18
C ALA A 73 -12.09 -2.87 1.38
N GLN A 74 -12.22 -1.68 1.96
CA GLN A 74 -11.93 -0.42 1.28
C GLN A 74 -10.45 -0.03 1.42
N PHE A 75 -9.85 0.52 0.37
CA PHE A 75 -8.47 1.00 0.42
C PHE A 75 -8.36 2.24 1.33
N PRO A 76 -7.29 2.41 2.13
CA PRO A 76 -6.12 1.52 2.25
C PRO A 76 -6.28 0.34 3.18
N TYR A 77 -7.26 0.33 4.08
CA TYR A 77 -7.68 -0.79 4.92
C TYR A 77 -8.81 -0.26 5.82
N LEU A 78 -9.92 0.14 5.23
CA LEU A 78 -11.03 0.84 5.89
C LEU A 78 -12.27 -0.05 5.92
N THR A 79 -13.08 0.14 6.95
CA THR A 79 -14.36 -0.55 7.15
C THR A 79 -15.52 0.44 7.14
N ASP A 80 -16.70 -0.05 6.77
CA ASP A 80 -17.98 0.64 6.90
C ASP A 80 -18.70 0.33 8.23
N PHE A 81 -18.09 -0.51 9.08
CA PHE A 81 -18.61 -0.95 10.37
C PHE A 81 -19.95 -1.69 10.32
N ASN A 82 -20.35 -2.23 9.16
CA ASN A 82 -21.63 -2.91 9.00
C ASN A 82 -21.79 -4.11 9.93
N LYS A 83 -20.71 -4.89 10.17
CA LYS A 83 -20.77 -6.06 11.06
C LYS A 83 -20.82 -5.64 12.51
N THR A 84 -20.11 -4.58 12.87
CA THR A 84 -20.17 -3.98 14.21
C THR A 84 -21.56 -3.40 14.51
N LYS A 85 -22.16 -2.68 13.55
CA LYS A 85 -23.53 -2.16 13.67
C LYS A 85 -24.52 -3.29 13.94
N LYS A 86 -24.46 -4.38 13.15
CA LYS A 86 -25.29 -5.58 13.37
C LYS A 86 -25.09 -6.17 14.77
N PHE A 87 -23.84 -6.33 15.20
CA PHE A 87 -23.52 -6.84 16.53
C PHE A 87 -24.13 -5.98 17.65
N LEU A 88 -24.07 -4.65 17.56
CA LEU A 88 -24.64 -3.76 18.57
C LEU A 88 -26.18 -3.81 18.60
N ILE A 89 -26.83 -3.98 17.44
CA ILE A 89 -28.27 -4.22 17.34
C ILE A 89 -28.64 -5.52 18.08
N ASP A 90 -27.89 -6.60 17.85
CA ASP A 90 -28.13 -7.89 18.51
C ASP A 90 -27.93 -7.81 20.04
N LYS A 91 -27.10 -6.87 20.50
CA LYS A 91 -26.91 -6.53 21.93
C LYS A 91 -27.94 -5.56 22.50
N LYS A 92 -28.99 -5.22 21.73
CA LYS A 92 -30.07 -4.30 22.13
C LYS A 92 -29.58 -2.89 22.50
N VAL A 93 -28.47 -2.45 21.92
CA VAL A 93 -28.01 -1.06 22.06
C VAL A 93 -28.97 -0.12 21.32
N SER A 94 -29.25 1.06 21.88
CA SER A 94 -30.19 2.01 21.28
C SER A 94 -29.71 2.50 19.91
N PHE A 95 -30.64 2.76 18.99
CA PHE A 95 -30.32 3.24 17.64
C PHE A 95 -29.45 4.51 17.67
N ASN A 96 -29.82 5.51 18.49
CA ASN A 96 -29.07 6.76 18.60
C ASN A 96 -27.62 6.52 19.06
N THR A 97 -27.42 5.63 20.04
CA THR A 97 -26.07 5.27 20.52
C THR A 97 -25.25 4.59 19.43
N ILE A 98 -25.88 3.74 18.61
CA ILE A 98 -25.22 3.07 17.48
C ILE A 98 -24.81 4.09 16.42
N GLU A 99 -25.69 5.01 16.03
CA GLU A 99 -25.35 6.02 15.03
C GLU A 99 -24.21 6.92 15.51
N THR A 100 -24.27 7.42 16.75
CA THR A 100 -23.16 8.19 17.33
C THR A 100 -21.85 7.40 17.35
N PHE A 101 -21.90 6.10 17.66
CA PHE A 101 -20.71 5.24 17.62
C PHE A 101 -20.12 5.13 16.21
N ILE A 102 -20.96 4.88 15.20
CA ILE A 102 -20.51 4.71 13.81
C ILE A 102 -19.93 6.03 13.29
N GLU A 103 -20.56 7.16 13.60
CA GLU A 103 -20.03 8.49 13.29
C GLU A 103 -18.66 8.74 13.94
N ASP A 104 -18.51 8.45 15.24
CA ASP A 104 -17.26 8.60 15.98
C ASP A 104 -16.15 7.72 15.38
N MET A 105 -16.44 6.44 15.13
CA MET A 105 -15.46 5.51 14.56
C MET A 105 -15.07 5.88 13.15
N SER A 106 -16.00 6.38 12.34
CA SER A 106 -15.72 6.87 10.99
C SER A 106 -14.82 8.11 11.04
N LYS A 107 -15.12 9.08 11.92
CA LYS A 107 -14.27 10.28 12.12
C LYS A 107 -12.86 9.90 12.56
N ILE A 108 -12.70 8.92 13.44
CA ILE A 108 -11.38 8.46 13.88
C ILE A 108 -10.64 7.74 12.73
N GLN A 109 -11.32 6.87 11.99
CA GLN A 109 -10.75 6.21 10.81
C GLN A 109 -10.27 7.23 9.77
N ASP A 110 -11.04 8.30 9.54
CA ASP A 110 -10.68 9.39 8.63
C ASP A 110 -9.42 10.14 9.06
N GLN A 111 -9.18 10.30 10.36
CA GLN A 111 -7.93 10.88 10.86
C GLN A 111 -6.72 10.03 10.47
N PHE A 112 -6.79 8.71 10.68
CA PHE A 112 -5.74 7.77 10.26
C PHE A 112 -5.54 7.77 8.75
N PHE A 113 -6.63 7.78 7.98
CA PHE A 113 -6.55 7.82 6.52
C PHE A 113 -5.94 9.13 6.00
N SER A 114 -6.33 10.27 6.59
CA SER A 114 -5.77 11.57 6.26
C SER A 114 -4.26 11.62 6.51
N GLU A 115 -3.83 11.19 7.70
CA GLU A 115 -2.41 11.12 8.06
C GLU A 115 -1.64 10.18 7.12
N PHE A 116 -2.20 9.00 6.83
CA PHE A 116 -1.63 8.08 5.84
C PHE A 116 -1.41 8.74 4.48
N ARG A 117 -2.40 9.48 3.95
CA ARG A 117 -2.24 10.18 2.66
C ARG A 117 -1.12 11.22 2.70
N ILE A 118 -0.98 11.94 3.81
CA ILE A 118 0.11 12.90 4.02
C ILE A 118 1.46 12.17 4.00
N GLN A 119 1.57 11.06 4.73
CA GLN A 119 2.79 10.27 4.82
C GLN A 119 3.16 9.60 3.47
N GLN A 120 2.17 9.12 2.72
CA GLN A 120 2.37 8.62 1.35
C GLN A 120 2.95 9.68 0.43
N LYS A 121 2.35 10.88 0.42
CA LYS A 121 2.87 12.01 -0.35
C LYS A 121 4.30 12.34 0.06
N ARG A 122 4.58 12.33 1.37
CA ARG A 122 5.92 12.59 1.92
C ARG A 122 6.95 11.57 1.44
N LEU A 123 6.60 10.29 1.40
CA LEU A 123 7.46 9.22 0.87
C LEU A 123 7.78 9.44 -0.62
N LEU A 124 6.75 9.64 -1.44
CA LEU A 124 6.92 9.84 -2.89
C LEU A 124 7.72 11.10 -3.21
N THR A 125 7.43 12.22 -2.54
CA THR A 125 8.19 13.46 -2.72
C THR A 125 9.66 13.32 -2.31
N ASN A 126 9.97 12.54 -1.27
CA ASN A 126 11.38 12.28 -0.91
C ASN A 126 12.07 11.35 -1.90
N PHE A 127 11.35 10.39 -2.47
CA PHE A 127 11.87 9.59 -3.58
C PHE A 127 12.21 10.47 -4.79
N ASP A 128 11.35 11.42 -5.16
CA ASP A 128 11.61 12.34 -6.28
C ASP A 128 12.88 13.17 -6.06
N LYS A 129 13.10 13.64 -4.83
CA LYS A 129 14.32 14.35 -4.42
C LYS A 129 15.60 13.50 -4.52
N THR A 130 15.48 12.18 -4.60
CA THR A 130 16.63 11.31 -4.83
C THR A 130 17.14 11.40 -6.26
N ASN A 131 16.54 12.18 -7.18
CA ASN A 131 16.82 12.26 -8.63
C ASN A 131 17.54 11.02 -9.20
N ILE A 132 17.02 9.82 -8.96
CA ILE A 132 17.50 8.60 -9.61
C ILE A 132 16.74 8.48 -10.94
N ALA A 133 17.40 7.95 -11.97
CA ALA A 133 16.80 7.88 -13.30
C ALA A 133 15.49 7.09 -13.30
N ASP A 134 14.47 7.57 -14.02
CA ASP A 134 13.20 6.86 -14.15
C ASP A 134 13.34 5.67 -15.10
N ASN A 135 13.39 4.46 -14.54
CA ASN A 135 13.48 3.20 -15.28
C ASN A 135 12.78 2.08 -14.49
N SER A 136 12.55 0.94 -15.14
CA SER A 136 11.84 -0.20 -14.55
C SER A 136 12.42 -0.65 -13.19
N ALA A 137 13.75 -0.73 -13.06
CA ALA A 137 14.40 -1.15 -11.83
C ALA A 137 14.22 -0.14 -10.68
N ASN A 138 14.30 1.15 -10.97
CA ASN A 138 14.09 2.21 -9.98
C ASN A 138 12.60 2.39 -9.62
N ARG A 139 11.69 2.11 -10.55
CA ARG A 139 10.25 2.00 -10.24
C ARG A 139 9.97 0.82 -9.33
N ALA A 140 10.54 -0.36 -9.59
CA ALA A 140 10.41 -1.52 -8.69
C ALA A 140 11.00 -1.24 -7.29
N PHE A 141 12.11 -0.50 -7.23
CA PHE A 141 12.67 -0.01 -5.98
C PHE A 141 11.67 0.90 -5.23
N LEU A 142 11.05 1.89 -5.88
CA LEU A 142 9.99 2.69 -5.28
C LEU A 142 8.81 1.83 -4.77
N MET A 143 8.35 0.87 -5.58
CA MET A 143 7.22 0.00 -5.21
C MET A 143 7.48 -0.83 -3.96
N THR A 144 8.75 -1.18 -3.69
CA THR A 144 9.16 -1.84 -2.45
C THR A 144 8.83 -0.97 -1.24
N TYR A 145 9.22 0.31 -1.27
CA TYR A 145 8.94 1.24 -0.16
C TYR A 145 7.47 1.59 -0.07
N TYR A 146 6.80 1.76 -1.21
CA TYR A 146 5.35 1.96 -1.24
C TYR A 146 4.61 0.80 -0.56
N THR A 147 4.99 -0.45 -0.86
CA THR A 147 4.40 -1.63 -0.22
C THR A 147 4.66 -1.65 1.29
N LYS A 148 5.92 -1.42 1.72
CA LYS A 148 6.26 -1.32 3.16
C LYS A 148 5.44 -0.25 3.89
N SER A 149 5.15 0.87 3.24
CA SER A 149 4.32 1.92 3.83
C SER A 149 2.85 1.53 3.98
N LEU A 150 2.32 0.69 3.08
CA LEU A 150 0.98 0.10 3.21
C LEU A 150 0.95 -0.93 4.35
N ASP A 151 1.99 -1.77 4.46
CA ASP A 151 2.12 -2.76 5.53
C ASP A 151 2.19 -2.09 6.91
N ASN A 152 2.97 -1.01 7.03
CA ASN A 152 3.03 -0.21 8.25
C ASN A 152 1.66 0.36 8.64
N TYR A 153 0.91 0.88 7.66
CA TYR A 153 -0.46 1.38 7.91
C TYR A 153 -1.39 0.25 8.35
N TYR A 154 -1.36 -0.90 7.67
CA TYR A 154 -2.13 -2.08 8.04
C TYR A 154 -1.88 -2.51 9.48
N LEU A 155 -0.61 -2.52 9.93
CA LEU A 155 -0.27 -2.85 11.31
C LEU A 155 -0.83 -1.84 12.30
N ILE A 156 -0.77 -0.53 12.00
CA ILE A 156 -1.38 0.51 12.83
C ILE A 156 -2.90 0.33 12.94
N ILE A 157 -3.59 0.03 11.83
CA ILE A 157 -5.03 -0.18 11.88
C ILE A 157 -5.38 -1.48 12.63
N LYS A 158 -4.76 -2.60 12.26
CA LYS A 158 -5.07 -3.91 12.86
C LYS A 158 -4.70 -4.01 14.33
N ASN A 159 -3.54 -3.51 14.73
CA ASN A 159 -3.05 -3.64 16.11
C ASN A 159 -3.33 -2.42 16.98
N GLY A 160 -3.46 -1.24 16.38
CA GLY A 160 -3.80 0.00 17.06
C GLY A 160 -5.29 0.26 17.03
N PHE A 161 -5.82 0.67 15.87
CA PHE A 161 -7.22 1.08 15.74
C PHE A 161 -8.19 -0.02 16.18
N VAL A 162 -8.10 -1.23 15.63
CA VAL A 162 -9.06 -2.30 15.97
C VAL A 162 -8.92 -2.73 17.43
N LYS A 163 -7.71 -3.06 17.88
CA LYS A 163 -7.51 -3.67 19.21
C LYS A 163 -7.60 -2.66 20.35
N LEU A 164 -7.15 -1.43 20.15
CA LEU A 164 -7.03 -0.43 21.22
C LEU A 164 -8.13 0.62 21.18
N ILE A 165 -8.79 0.84 20.03
CA ILE A 165 -9.84 1.84 19.89
C ILE A 165 -11.20 1.16 19.71
N LEU A 166 -11.42 0.44 18.60
CA LEU A 166 -12.72 -0.14 18.27
C LEU A 166 -13.22 -1.09 19.37
N LEU A 167 -12.39 -2.04 19.80
CA LEU A 167 -12.75 -2.97 20.88
C LEU A 167 -13.14 -2.27 22.18
N ARG A 168 -12.39 -1.23 22.55
CA ARG A 168 -12.60 -0.53 23.82
C ARG A 168 -13.81 0.40 23.75
N LYS A 169 -14.08 1.01 22.60
CA LYS A 169 -15.30 1.81 22.39
C LYS A 169 -16.56 0.93 22.42
N ILE A 170 -16.51 -0.28 21.85
CA ILE A 170 -17.60 -1.27 22.00
C ILE A 170 -17.79 -1.60 23.49
N ALA A 171 -16.71 -1.92 24.21
CA ALA A 171 -16.78 -2.21 25.64
C ALA A 171 -17.38 -1.07 26.47
N TYR A 172 -17.04 0.18 26.13
CA TYR A 172 -17.59 1.39 26.74
C TYR A 172 -19.09 1.53 26.53
N ILE A 173 -19.58 1.33 25.30
CA ILE A 173 -21.02 1.41 24.99
C ILE A 173 -21.81 0.30 25.69
N LEU A 174 -21.19 -0.88 25.86
CA LEU A 174 -21.78 -1.98 26.62
C LEU A 174 -21.69 -1.78 28.14
N GLY A 175 -21.12 -0.67 28.63
CA GLY A 175 -20.99 -0.38 30.06
C GLY A 175 -19.96 -1.24 30.79
N THR A 176 -19.05 -1.88 30.05
CA THR A 176 -18.09 -2.86 30.60
C THR A 176 -16.70 -2.27 30.88
N ALA A 177 -16.42 -1.05 30.40
CA ALA A 177 -15.14 -0.38 30.61
C ALA A 177 -15.27 1.14 30.46
N ASN A 178 -14.41 1.90 31.13
CA ASN A 178 -14.18 3.31 30.79
C ASN A 178 -13.19 3.41 29.63
N PHE A 179 -13.38 4.41 28.77
CA PHE A 179 -12.55 4.59 27.59
C PHE A 179 -12.27 6.06 27.29
N ASN A 180 -11.00 6.36 26.99
CA ASN A 180 -10.54 7.65 26.49
C ASN A 180 -9.64 7.38 25.28
N GLU A 181 -10.20 7.59 24.09
CA GLU A 181 -9.55 7.32 22.80
C GLU A 181 -8.42 8.29 22.48
N LYS A 182 -8.52 9.55 22.91
CA LYS A 182 -7.67 10.64 22.43
C LYS A 182 -6.16 10.37 22.55
N PRO A 183 -5.61 10.00 23.73
CA PRO A 183 -4.16 9.75 23.84
C PRO A 183 -3.69 8.54 23.03
N ILE A 184 -4.58 7.57 22.80
CA ILE A 184 -4.27 6.38 21.99
C ILE A 184 -4.19 6.79 20.51
N ILE A 185 -5.14 7.59 20.03
CA ILE A 185 -5.16 8.12 18.66
C ILE A 185 -3.89 8.93 18.40
N GLU A 186 -3.58 9.90 19.27
CA GLU A 186 -2.40 10.76 19.14
C GLU A 186 -1.11 9.92 19.06
N LYS A 187 -0.95 8.94 19.94
CA LYS A 187 0.20 8.03 19.93
C LYS A 187 0.31 7.22 18.64
N LEU A 188 -0.80 6.67 18.14
CA LEU A 188 -0.78 5.84 16.93
C LEU A 188 -0.54 6.68 15.66
N LEU A 189 -1.07 7.90 15.59
CA LEU A 189 -0.78 8.83 14.50
C LEU A 189 0.70 9.24 14.50
N GLU A 190 1.27 9.48 15.68
CA GLU A 190 2.70 9.77 15.82
C GLU A 190 3.57 8.57 15.41
N GLN A 191 3.19 7.36 15.81
CA GLN A 191 3.87 6.14 15.38
C GLN A 191 3.83 5.98 13.84
N LEU A 192 2.72 6.29 13.18
CA LEU A 192 2.62 6.25 11.72
C LEU A 192 3.60 7.23 11.05
N LYS A 193 3.76 8.43 11.61
CA LYS A 193 4.74 9.43 11.15
C LYS A 193 6.16 8.92 11.32
N GLN A 194 6.49 8.34 12.47
CA GLN A 194 7.82 7.81 12.78
C GLN A 194 8.20 6.65 11.87
N ASN A 195 7.31 5.67 11.70
CA ASN A 195 7.50 4.56 10.76
C ASN A 195 7.79 5.06 9.33
N THR A 196 7.13 6.13 8.91
CA THR A 196 7.36 6.75 7.59
C THR A 196 8.70 7.48 7.53
N THR A 197 9.11 8.16 8.60
CA THR A 197 10.43 8.80 8.71
C THR A 197 11.55 7.79 8.53
N GLU A 198 11.49 6.66 9.24
CA GLU A 198 12.48 5.59 9.15
C GLU A 198 12.55 5.02 7.74
N LEU A 199 11.37 4.78 7.13
CA LEU A 199 11.28 4.27 5.77
C LEU A 199 11.88 5.24 4.73
N ILE A 200 11.66 6.55 4.88
CA ILE A 200 12.26 7.58 4.04
C ILE A 200 13.78 7.61 4.25
N ASN A 201 14.27 7.53 5.49
CA ASN A 201 15.70 7.55 5.76
C ASN A 201 16.42 6.38 5.08
N ASP A 202 15.90 5.15 5.21
CA ASP A 202 16.43 3.98 4.52
C ASP A 202 16.37 4.14 2.98
N LEU A 203 15.25 4.67 2.45
CA LEU A 203 15.11 4.96 1.02
C LEU A 203 16.22 5.90 0.52
N LEU A 204 16.46 7.00 1.24
CA LEU A 204 17.44 8.00 0.85
C LEU A 204 18.87 7.44 0.90
N ILE A 205 19.19 6.60 1.87
CA ILE A 205 20.49 5.92 1.98
C ILE A 205 20.69 4.99 0.77
N ARG A 206 19.74 4.09 0.50
CA ARG A 206 19.86 3.13 -0.61
C ARG A 206 19.84 3.77 -1.99
N ALA A 207 19.09 4.87 -2.15
CA ALA A 207 19.11 5.64 -3.39
C ALA A 207 20.48 6.29 -3.65
N LYS A 208 21.16 6.77 -2.61
CA LYS A 208 22.54 7.28 -2.71
C LYS A 208 23.53 6.18 -3.13
N GLU A 209 23.43 5.00 -2.54
CA GLU A 209 24.26 3.84 -2.92
C GLU A 209 24.05 3.44 -4.37
N LYS A 210 22.79 3.38 -4.82
CA LYS A 210 22.44 3.10 -6.22
C LYS A 210 23.07 4.11 -7.19
N ARG A 211 23.17 5.39 -6.83
CA ARG A 211 23.86 6.39 -7.67
C ARG A 211 25.36 6.14 -7.75
N LYS A 212 26.02 5.84 -6.62
CA LYS A 212 27.47 5.55 -6.58
C LYS A 212 27.83 4.32 -7.42
N ASN A 213 26.99 3.29 -7.40
CA ASN A 213 27.19 2.06 -8.17
C ASN A 213 26.89 2.22 -9.67
N VAL A 214 26.38 3.37 -10.13
CA VAL A 214 26.27 3.69 -11.56
C VAL A 214 27.56 4.36 -12.07
N SER A 215 28.37 4.94 -11.19
CA SER A 215 29.70 5.49 -11.52
C SER A 215 30.86 4.48 -11.47
N GLY A 216 30.61 3.21 -11.09
CA GLY A 216 31.57 2.10 -11.14
C GLY A 216 30.87 0.84 -11.66
N GLN A 217 31.51 0.13 -12.59
CA GLN A 217 30.92 -0.91 -13.46
C GLN A 217 30.08 -2.03 -12.82
N THR A 218 29.15 -2.53 -13.66
CA THR A 218 28.43 -3.82 -13.69
C THR A 218 27.48 -4.18 -12.53
N PHE A 219 26.18 -4.03 -12.81
CA PHE A 219 25.08 -4.48 -11.96
C PHE A 219 24.76 -5.96 -12.23
N ASN A 220 24.95 -6.84 -11.25
CA ASN A 220 24.48 -8.23 -11.29
C ASN A 220 22.98 -8.29 -10.95
N LYS A 221 22.16 -8.75 -11.92
CA LYS A 221 20.68 -8.70 -11.90
C LYS A 221 20.00 -9.66 -10.91
N ASN A 222 20.73 -10.60 -10.30
CA ASN A 222 20.11 -11.73 -9.62
C ASN A 222 19.73 -11.51 -8.14
N ASN A 223 20.00 -10.35 -7.55
CA ASN A 223 19.81 -10.14 -6.10
C ASN A 223 18.60 -9.26 -5.69
N PHE A 224 17.76 -8.80 -6.62
CA PHE A 224 16.74 -7.80 -6.28
C PHE A 224 15.38 -8.37 -5.82
N TYR A 225 15.09 -9.64 -6.11
CA TYR A 225 13.77 -10.23 -5.81
C TYR A 225 13.72 -11.06 -4.50
N HIS A 226 14.85 -11.25 -3.80
CA HIS A 226 14.91 -12.12 -2.63
C HIS A 226 15.03 -11.42 -1.25
N GLN A 227 14.88 -10.10 -1.14
CA GLN A 227 15.22 -9.38 0.10
C GLN A 227 14.06 -8.73 0.88
N ASN A 228 12.79 -8.98 0.55
CA ASN A 228 11.66 -8.32 1.25
C ASN A 228 10.64 -9.28 1.90
N GLY A 229 11.11 -10.42 2.40
CA GLY A 229 10.42 -11.11 3.50
C GLY A 229 11.02 -10.66 4.82
N TRP A 230 10.22 -10.05 5.70
CA TRP A 230 10.59 -9.91 7.11
C TRP A 230 9.48 -10.50 7.98
N HIS A 231 9.68 -11.75 8.38
CA HIS A 231 9.60 -12.10 9.79
C HIS A 231 11.04 -12.22 10.31
N GLU A 232 11.38 -11.29 11.21
CA GLU A 232 12.09 -11.53 12.47
C GLU A 232 13.51 -12.17 12.45
N GLN A 233 14.53 -11.34 12.69
CA GLN A 233 15.80 -11.82 13.26
C GLN A 233 15.76 -11.68 14.77
N LYS A 234 15.67 -12.81 15.49
CA LYS A 234 16.47 -13.06 16.70
C LYS A 234 16.82 -14.55 16.82
N ALA A 235 18.10 -14.78 17.10
CA ALA A 235 18.73 -15.97 17.69
C ALA A 235 19.12 -17.18 16.80
N HIS A 236 20.42 -17.22 16.54
CA HIS A 236 21.35 -18.36 16.65
C HIS A 236 21.23 -19.66 15.82
N ASN A 237 22.31 -19.84 15.03
CA ASN A 237 23.14 -21.05 14.85
C ASN A 237 22.87 -22.02 13.68
N LYS A 238 23.93 -22.11 12.86
CA LYS A 238 24.55 -23.29 12.22
C LYS A 238 23.87 -24.06 11.06
N GLN A 239 24.62 -24.05 9.96
CA GLN A 239 24.97 -25.15 9.04
C GLN A 239 23.92 -25.70 8.05
N GLN A 240 24.18 -25.34 6.77
CA GLN A 240 24.13 -26.15 5.54
C GLN A 240 23.36 -27.48 5.55
N ASN A 241 22.29 -27.55 4.76
CA ASN A 241 22.02 -28.50 3.66
C ASN A 241 20.51 -28.79 3.54
N ASN A 242 19.87 -28.33 2.44
CA ASN A 242 18.93 -29.08 1.60
C ASN A 242 18.17 -28.14 0.66
N GLU A 243 18.38 -28.33 -0.64
CA GLU A 243 17.49 -27.85 -1.70
C GLU A 243 16.18 -28.65 -1.65
N SER A 244 15.16 -28.12 -0.96
CA SER A 244 13.70 -28.31 -1.20
C SER A 244 12.87 -28.06 0.07
N HIS A 245 12.37 -26.84 0.27
CA HIS A 245 11.11 -26.61 1.00
C HIS A 245 10.66 -25.15 0.93
N TRP A 246 9.56 -24.88 0.22
CA TRP A 246 8.67 -23.75 0.49
C TRP A 246 7.22 -24.15 0.10
N ASN A 247 6.64 -25.07 0.86
CA ASN A 247 5.22 -25.07 1.21
C ASN A 247 5.21 -24.62 2.69
N ASP A 248 4.33 -23.76 3.22
CA ASP A 248 2.98 -23.35 2.86
C ASP A 248 2.68 -21.97 3.47
N PHE A 249 1.83 -21.17 2.81
CA PHE A 249 0.57 -20.66 3.37
C PHE A 249 -0.35 -20.23 2.21
N ASP A 250 -1.22 -21.18 1.82
CA ASP A 250 -2.51 -21.11 1.09
C ASP A 250 -2.59 -20.58 -0.36
N ASP A 251 -2.06 -21.33 -1.33
CA ASP A 251 -2.54 -21.25 -2.74
C ASP A 251 -3.65 -22.28 -3.05
N GLU A 252 -3.76 -23.39 -2.29
CA GLU A 252 -4.78 -24.42 -2.55
C GLU A 252 -6.18 -23.94 -2.20
N LYS A 253 -6.36 -23.40 -0.98
CA LYS A 253 -7.67 -22.95 -0.51
C LYS A 253 -8.23 -21.82 -1.39
N TRP A 254 -7.39 -20.87 -1.77
CA TRP A 254 -7.76 -19.79 -2.68
C TRP A 254 -8.18 -20.33 -4.06
N ALA A 255 -7.47 -21.32 -4.60
CA ALA A 255 -7.80 -21.88 -5.90
C ALA A 255 -9.16 -22.60 -5.89
N TYR A 256 -9.47 -23.38 -4.84
CA TYR A 256 -10.79 -24.01 -4.72
C TYR A 256 -11.89 -22.98 -4.46
N GLU A 257 -11.67 -21.98 -3.60
CA GLU A 257 -12.62 -20.90 -3.35
C GLU A 257 -12.90 -20.05 -4.60
N THR A 258 -11.88 -19.78 -5.42
CA THR A 258 -12.00 -19.04 -6.69
C THR A 258 -12.82 -19.80 -7.72
N LEU A 259 -12.77 -21.13 -7.70
CA LEU A 259 -13.64 -21.98 -8.49
C LEU A 259 -14.97 -22.29 -7.78
N GLU A 260 -15.27 -21.69 -6.62
CA GLU A 260 -16.49 -21.94 -5.84
C GLU A 260 -16.65 -23.42 -5.43
N LEU A 261 -15.54 -24.09 -5.13
CA LEU A 261 -15.46 -25.49 -4.74
C LEU A 261 -14.87 -25.64 -3.34
N ASN A 262 -15.16 -26.79 -2.72
CA ASN A 262 -14.48 -27.21 -1.51
C ASN A 262 -13.10 -27.81 -1.86
N THR A 263 -12.12 -27.70 -0.96
CA THR A 263 -10.79 -28.35 -1.13
C THR A 263 -10.84 -29.88 -1.28
N LYS A 264 -11.98 -30.51 -0.92
CA LYS A 264 -12.25 -31.93 -1.15
C LYS A 264 -12.79 -32.26 -2.56
N ALA A 265 -13.00 -31.26 -3.42
CA ALA A 265 -13.54 -31.49 -4.77
C ALA A 265 -12.58 -32.33 -5.62
N THR A 266 -13.16 -33.23 -6.40
CA THR A 266 -12.45 -34.06 -7.38
C THR A 266 -12.00 -33.22 -8.57
N PHE A 267 -10.97 -33.68 -9.28
CA PHE A 267 -10.46 -32.95 -10.44
C PHE A 267 -11.49 -32.84 -11.59
N GLU A 268 -12.42 -33.79 -11.69
CA GLU A 268 -13.54 -33.72 -12.64
C GLU A 268 -14.55 -32.62 -12.27
N GLU A 269 -14.88 -32.46 -10.99
CA GLU A 269 -15.71 -31.33 -10.50
C GLU A 269 -15.04 -29.98 -10.75
N VAL A 270 -13.71 -29.91 -10.57
CA VAL A 270 -12.88 -28.73 -10.86
C VAL A 270 -12.96 -28.34 -12.35
N LYS A 271 -12.82 -29.30 -13.26
CA LYS A 271 -12.97 -29.05 -14.71
C LYS A 271 -14.37 -28.58 -15.08
N GLN A 272 -15.40 -29.21 -14.51
CA GLN A 272 -16.79 -28.88 -14.81
C GLN A 272 -17.11 -27.45 -14.38
N GLN A 273 -16.67 -27.06 -13.18
CA GLN A 273 -16.92 -25.76 -12.62
C GLN A 273 -16.09 -24.66 -13.30
N TYR A 274 -14.84 -24.95 -13.66
CA TYR A 274 -14.02 -24.07 -14.51
C TYR A 274 -14.73 -23.72 -15.82
N ARG A 275 -15.27 -24.72 -16.55
CA ARG A 275 -15.98 -24.49 -17.82
C ARG A 275 -17.22 -23.61 -17.63
N LYS A 276 -17.95 -23.80 -16.53
CA LYS A 276 -19.15 -23.02 -16.19
C LYS A 276 -18.79 -21.55 -15.94
N LEU A 277 -17.78 -21.30 -15.09
CA LEU A 277 -17.31 -19.97 -14.76
C LEU A 277 -16.66 -19.27 -15.97
N ALA A 278 -15.86 -19.99 -16.75
CA ALA A 278 -15.25 -19.47 -17.97
C ALA A 278 -16.29 -19.00 -19.00
N LYS A 279 -17.41 -19.71 -19.14
CA LYS A 279 -18.52 -19.29 -20.01
C LYS A 279 -19.27 -18.06 -19.47
N GLN A 280 -19.37 -17.94 -18.15
CA GLN A 280 -20.04 -16.80 -17.49
C GLN A 280 -19.22 -15.50 -17.57
N TYR A 281 -17.90 -15.62 -17.50
CA TYR A 281 -16.96 -14.48 -17.45
C TYR A 281 -16.16 -14.30 -18.74
N HIS A 282 -16.51 -14.99 -19.84
CA HIS A 282 -15.83 -14.84 -21.12
C HIS A 282 -15.94 -13.40 -21.64
N PRO A 283 -14.85 -12.77 -22.11
CA PRO A 283 -14.87 -11.38 -22.58
C PRO A 283 -15.83 -11.15 -23.76
N ASP A 284 -16.10 -12.19 -24.56
CA ASP A 284 -17.06 -12.10 -25.67
C ASP A 284 -18.53 -12.01 -25.20
N ILE A 285 -18.83 -12.51 -24.00
CA ILE A 285 -20.18 -12.53 -23.41
C ILE A 285 -20.32 -11.41 -22.36
N ASN A 286 -19.25 -11.11 -21.62
CA ASN A 286 -19.23 -10.12 -20.56
C ASN A 286 -18.10 -9.11 -20.76
N LYS A 287 -18.45 -7.92 -21.24
CA LYS A 287 -17.51 -6.85 -21.61
C LYS A 287 -17.08 -5.95 -20.44
N ASN A 288 -17.53 -6.25 -19.21
CA ASN A 288 -17.15 -5.48 -18.03
C ASN A 288 -15.70 -5.77 -17.63
N GLU A 289 -14.96 -4.74 -17.19
CA GLU A 289 -13.58 -4.89 -16.73
C GLU A 289 -13.46 -5.88 -15.54
N GLU A 290 -14.46 -5.92 -14.67
CA GLU A 290 -14.53 -6.89 -13.55
C GLU A 290 -14.65 -8.35 -14.02
N ALA A 291 -15.28 -8.60 -15.17
CA ALA A 291 -15.42 -9.95 -15.72
C ALA A 291 -14.09 -10.46 -16.31
N LYS A 292 -13.32 -9.56 -16.93
CA LYS A 292 -11.98 -9.84 -17.44
C LYS A 292 -11.04 -10.23 -16.30
N ASP A 293 -11.09 -9.52 -15.19
CA ASP A 293 -10.27 -9.81 -14.01
C ASP A 293 -10.67 -11.15 -13.35
N LYS A 294 -11.98 -11.39 -13.17
CA LYS A 294 -12.51 -12.70 -12.72
C LYS A 294 -12.03 -13.86 -13.60
N MET A 295 -12.03 -13.68 -14.92
CA MET A 295 -11.59 -14.72 -15.87
C MET A 295 -10.12 -15.10 -15.69
N VAL A 296 -9.24 -14.12 -15.41
CA VAL A 296 -7.82 -14.37 -15.13
C VAL A 296 -7.66 -15.17 -13.83
N GLU A 297 -8.42 -14.84 -12.79
CA GLU A 297 -8.41 -15.57 -11.51
C GLU A 297 -8.88 -17.02 -11.68
N ILE A 298 -9.97 -17.24 -12.43
CA ILE A 298 -10.52 -18.57 -12.75
C ILE A 298 -9.49 -19.44 -13.49
N ASN A 299 -8.77 -18.87 -14.46
CA ASN A 299 -7.71 -19.58 -15.21
C ASN A 299 -6.52 -19.96 -14.32
N HIS A 300 -6.07 -19.04 -13.47
CA HIS A 300 -4.95 -19.31 -12.55
C HIS A 300 -5.29 -20.36 -11.49
N ALA A 301 -6.49 -20.29 -10.91
CA ALA A 301 -6.98 -21.27 -9.96
C ALA A 301 -7.05 -22.68 -10.56
N TYR A 302 -7.55 -22.79 -11.80
CA TYR A 302 -7.62 -24.06 -12.52
C TYR A 302 -6.23 -24.65 -12.82
N GLU A 303 -5.29 -23.87 -13.34
CA GLU A 303 -3.93 -24.36 -13.62
C GLU A 303 -3.19 -24.75 -12.34
N TYR A 304 -3.41 -24.04 -11.23
CA TYR A 304 -2.86 -24.42 -9.93
C TYR A 304 -3.40 -25.77 -9.48
N ILE A 305 -4.73 -25.96 -9.46
CA ILE A 305 -5.34 -27.23 -9.02
C ILE A 305 -4.93 -28.39 -9.93
N LYS A 306 -4.86 -28.14 -11.25
CA LYS A 306 -4.35 -29.11 -12.23
C LYS A 306 -2.91 -29.54 -11.92
N LYS A 307 -2.03 -28.61 -11.55
CA LYS A 307 -0.63 -28.92 -11.20
C LYS A 307 -0.50 -29.76 -9.92
N ILE A 308 -1.37 -29.56 -8.93
CA ILE A 308 -1.33 -30.32 -7.67
C ILE A 308 -2.08 -31.67 -7.75
N LYS A 309 -2.94 -31.88 -8.76
CA LYS A 309 -3.74 -33.10 -8.96
C LYS A 309 -3.29 -33.97 -10.14
N SER A 310 -2.40 -33.48 -11.03
CA SER A 310 -1.82 -34.25 -12.15
C SER A 310 -0.66 -35.11 -11.71
#